data_AF-A0A7W5EI26-F1
#
_entry.id   AF-A0A7W5EI26-F1
#
_cell.length_a   1.000
_cell.length_b   1.000
_cell.length_c   1.000
_cell.angle_alpha   90.00
_cell.angle_beta   90.00
_cell.angle_gamma   90.00
#
_symmetry.space_group_name_H-M   'P 1'
#
loop_
_entity.id
_entity.type
_entity.pdbx_description
1 polymer ?
#
loop_
_entity_poly.entity_id
_entity_poly.type
_entity_poly.pdbx_seq_one_letter_code
_entity_poly.pdbx_strand_id
1 'polypeptide(L)'
;MKTLPSLLIALCVLALGVASPARADRIRDLAQVGGVRSNQLIGYGLVVGLDGSGDQTSQAPFTTQSLENMLQQFGVTVPANVRPQLKNAAAVTITAEIPPFAKPGQRIDVTVASIGNAKSIRGGELLLSPLKGADGNVYAIAQGSVVVGGVSAQGKSGSSVQVNISASGRIPGGASIERSVATSFDKGGDLMLNLNTADFTTAARVAEAVNRSFGAGTANAIDSGSVAVRAPMDPAQRVSWLSTIQSLEVTPGDAPARVIVNSRTGTVVIGSDVKVGAAAVAHGSIQVTISEQPQVSQPNPFGRGQTAVVPSSNVTVSEDGGHMFKFGPGASLDAIVRAVNQVGASPSDLVSILQALKESGALHAELVVI
;
A
#
# COMPACT_ATOMS: atom_id res chain seq x y z
N MET A 1 -2.84 -41.66 49.26
CA MET A 1 -3.80 -40.56 48.99
C MET A 1 -3.18 -39.16 48.92
N LYS A 2 -1.88 -38.94 49.25
CA LYS A 2 -1.25 -37.60 49.24
C LYS A 2 -0.66 -37.14 47.89
N THR A 3 -0.65 -37.98 46.86
CA THR A 3 -0.02 -37.70 45.54
C THR A 3 -1.00 -37.21 44.47
N LEU A 4 -2.31 -37.36 44.70
CA LEU A 4 -3.35 -36.89 43.78
C LEU A 4 -3.48 -35.35 43.70
N PRO A 5 -3.42 -34.58 44.81
CA PRO A 5 -3.56 -33.14 44.73
C PRO A 5 -2.35 -32.46 44.09
N SER A 6 -1.14 -33.00 44.29
CA SER A 6 0.08 -32.49 43.65
C SER A 6 0.12 -32.74 42.14
N LEU A 7 -0.43 -33.86 41.67
CA LEU A 7 -0.57 -34.14 40.23
C LEU A 7 -1.58 -33.20 39.56
N LEU A 8 -2.69 -32.89 40.23
CA LEU A 8 -3.71 -31.94 39.75
C LEU A 8 -3.16 -30.51 39.67
N ILE A 9 -2.38 -30.08 40.66
CA ILE A 9 -1.73 -28.76 40.63
C ILE A 9 -0.71 -28.69 39.48
N ALA A 10 0.10 -29.74 39.27
CA ALA A 10 1.04 -29.80 38.17
C ALA A 10 0.36 -29.76 36.79
N LEU A 11 -0.80 -30.43 36.65
CA LEU A 11 -1.58 -30.44 35.42
C LEU A 11 -2.23 -29.06 35.14
N CYS A 12 -2.72 -28.37 36.16
CA CYS A 12 -3.23 -27.00 36.03
C CYS A 12 -2.14 -26.00 35.66
N VAL A 13 -0.94 -26.10 36.25
CA VAL A 13 0.20 -25.23 35.91
C VAL A 13 0.68 -25.50 34.47
N LEU A 14 0.67 -26.76 34.02
CA LEU A 14 1.01 -27.09 32.64
C LEU A 14 -0.03 -26.57 31.65
N ALA A 15 -1.32 -26.62 31.99
CA ALA A 15 -2.40 -26.07 31.16
C ALA A 15 -2.36 -24.54 31.01
N LEU A 16 -1.87 -23.81 32.03
CA LEU A 16 -1.65 -22.37 31.97
C LEU A 16 -0.45 -21.96 31.10
N GLY A 17 0.51 -22.86 30.88
CA GLY A 17 1.69 -22.61 30.05
C GLY A 17 1.49 -22.77 28.54
N VAL A 18 0.32 -23.25 28.09
CA VAL A 18 0.03 -23.52 26.66
C VAL A 18 -0.94 -22.49 26.05
N ALA A 19 -1.24 -21.40 26.74
CA ALA A 19 -2.03 -20.32 26.19
C ALA A 19 -1.22 -19.60 25.09
N SER A 20 -1.40 -20.00 23.84
CA SER A 20 -0.92 -19.24 22.69
C SER A 20 -1.44 -17.80 22.79
N PRO A 21 -0.60 -16.78 22.56
CA PRO A 21 -1.06 -15.39 22.58
C PRO A 21 -2.10 -15.22 21.47
N ALA A 22 -3.35 -14.92 21.86
CA ALA A 22 -4.35 -14.46 20.93
C ALA A 22 -3.88 -13.12 20.38
N ARG A 23 -3.45 -13.08 19.12
CA ARG A 23 -3.12 -11.82 18.44
C ARG A 23 -4.43 -11.18 18.02
N ALA A 24 -4.86 -10.19 18.78
CA ALA A 24 -5.93 -9.30 18.37
C ALA A 24 -5.28 -8.04 17.80
N ASP A 25 -5.76 -7.60 16.64
CA ASP A 25 -5.31 -6.36 16.01
C ASP A 25 -6.21 -5.23 16.49
N ARG A 26 -5.67 -4.01 16.52
CA ARG A 26 -6.49 -2.85 16.91
C ARG A 26 -7.31 -2.37 15.73
N ILE A 27 -8.49 -1.83 15.99
CA ILE A 27 -9.33 -1.23 14.94
C ILE A 27 -8.55 -0.18 14.12
N ARG A 28 -7.62 0.59 14.72
CA ARG A 28 -6.77 1.53 13.98
C ARG A 28 -5.86 0.90 12.91
N ASP A 29 -5.48 -0.35 13.10
CA ASP A 29 -4.60 -1.08 12.18
C ASP A 29 -5.44 -1.77 11.09
N LEU A 30 -6.72 -2.01 11.37
CA LEU A 30 -7.67 -2.67 10.47
C LEU A 30 -8.51 -1.70 9.65
N ALA A 31 -8.72 -0.46 10.10
CA ALA A 31 -9.68 0.45 9.52
C ALA A 31 -9.26 1.93 9.59
N GLN A 32 -9.73 2.71 8.62
CA GLN A 32 -9.57 4.15 8.53
C GLN A 32 -10.94 4.84 8.63
N VAL A 33 -10.97 6.11 9.04
CA VAL A 33 -12.22 6.87 9.11
C VAL A 33 -12.65 7.30 7.72
N GLY A 34 -13.86 6.93 7.32
CA GLY A 34 -14.47 7.30 6.06
C GLY A 34 -14.59 8.82 5.91
N GLY A 35 -14.22 9.31 4.72
CA GLY A 35 -14.23 10.74 4.39
C GLY A 35 -13.09 11.56 5.00
N VAL A 36 -12.17 10.91 5.74
CA VAL A 36 -10.91 11.51 6.17
C VAL A 36 -9.83 11.08 5.18
N ARG A 37 -9.51 11.96 4.23
CA ARG A 37 -8.52 11.70 3.19
C ARG A 37 -7.59 12.89 3.01
N SER A 38 -6.40 12.63 2.50
CA SER A 38 -5.54 13.67 1.98
C SER A 38 -6.09 14.24 0.67
N ASN A 39 -5.71 15.48 0.38
CA ASN A 39 -6.19 16.18 -0.81
C ASN A 39 -5.00 16.71 -1.60
N GLN A 40 -4.95 16.31 -2.86
CA GLN A 40 -3.90 16.71 -3.79
C GLN A 40 -4.16 18.13 -4.26
N LEU A 41 -3.09 18.91 -4.33
CA LEU A 41 -3.08 20.24 -4.88
C LEU A 41 -2.15 20.31 -6.08
N ILE A 42 -2.53 21.15 -7.04
CA ILE A 42 -1.73 21.48 -8.20
C ILE A 42 -1.63 23.00 -8.36
N GLY A 43 -0.45 23.47 -8.72
CA GLY A 43 -0.19 24.87 -9.02
C GLY A 43 0.72 25.01 -10.23
N TYR A 44 0.69 26.21 -10.78
CA TYR A 44 1.64 26.69 -11.78
C TYR A 44 2.42 27.85 -11.17
N GLY A 45 3.73 27.87 -11.37
CA GLY A 45 4.60 28.90 -10.81
C GLY A 45 5.81 29.18 -11.67
N LEU A 46 6.62 30.13 -11.19
CA LEU A 46 7.88 30.51 -11.80
C LEU A 46 9.00 30.35 -10.78
N VAL A 47 10.04 29.61 -11.15
CA VAL A 47 11.30 29.56 -10.39
C VAL A 47 12.27 30.55 -11.00
N VAL A 48 12.87 31.41 -10.19
CA VAL A 48 13.84 32.43 -10.61
C VAL A 48 15.18 32.27 -9.90
N GLY A 49 16.21 33.02 -10.31
CA GLY A 49 17.53 32.94 -9.70
C GLY A 49 18.36 31.74 -10.18
N LEU A 50 17.99 31.16 -11.32
CA LEU A 50 18.73 30.06 -11.94
C LEU A 50 20.02 30.60 -12.60
N ASP A 51 21.13 29.88 -12.47
CA ASP A 51 22.43 30.26 -13.05
C ASP A 51 22.54 29.79 -14.51
N GLY A 52 21.73 30.40 -15.39
CA GLY A 52 21.73 30.08 -16.81
C GLY A 52 21.10 28.73 -17.19
N SER A 53 20.50 28.02 -16.22
CA SER A 53 19.88 26.69 -16.39
C SER A 53 18.37 26.71 -16.60
N GLY A 54 17.75 27.90 -16.66
CA GLY A 54 16.33 28.10 -16.91
C GLY A 54 15.88 27.75 -18.33
N ASP A 55 14.64 28.10 -18.65
CA ASP A 55 14.01 27.76 -19.92
C ASP A 55 14.65 28.53 -21.10
N GLN A 56 14.55 27.95 -22.30
CA GLN A 56 14.99 28.63 -23.52
C GLN A 56 13.81 29.37 -24.17
N THR A 57 14.00 30.66 -24.46
CA THR A 57 12.95 31.55 -24.99
C THR A 57 12.28 31.07 -26.28
N SER A 58 12.99 30.35 -27.13
CA SER A 58 12.45 29.80 -28.39
C SER A 58 11.57 28.56 -28.22
N GLN A 59 11.69 27.85 -27.09
CA GLN A 59 11.04 26.55 -26.86
C GLN A 59 9.98 26.59 -25.75
N ALA A 60 10.01 27.61 -24.89
CA ALA A 60 9.08 27.78 -23.78
C ALA A 60 8.40 29.17 -23.81
N PRO A 61 7.52 29.46 -24.80
CA PRO A 61 6.86 30.76 -24.91
C PRO A 61 5.97 31.09 -23.69
N PHE A 62 5.42 30.08 -23.03
CA PHE A 62 4.61 30.22 -21.82
C PHE A 62 5.38 30.77 -20.62
N THR A 63 6.69 30.51 -20.53
CA THR A 63 7.55 31.04 -19.46
C THR A 63 7.76 32.55 -19.63
N THR A 64 7.94 33.02 -20.87
CA THR A 64 8.01 34.46 -21.19
C THR A 64 6.72 35.16 -20.81
N GLN A 65 5.57 34.61 -21.24
CA GLN A 65 4.28 35.20 -20.94
C GLN A 65 4.03 35.28 -19.43
N SER A 66 4.41 34.25 -18.69
CA SER A 66 4.22 34.21 -17.24
C SER A 66 5.09 35.22 -16.51
N LEU A 67 6.34 35.40 -16.96
CA LEU A 67 7.22 36.44 -16.45
C LEU A 67 6.69 37.86 -16.77
N GLU A 68 6.19 38.08 -17.99
CA GLU A 68 5.58 39.36 -18.39
C GLU A 68 4.31 39.65 -17.57
N ASN A 69 3.40 38.68 -17.41
CA ASN A 69 2.20 38.83 -16.60
C ASN A 69 2.53 39.15 -15.14
N MET A 70 3.57 38.50 -14.59
CA MET A 70 4.05 38.77 -13.23
C MET A 70 4.57 40.20 -13.11
N LEU A 71 5.43 40.63 -14.03
CA LEU A 71 5.95 42.01 -14.06
C LEU A 71 4.81 43.04 -14.17
N GLN A 72 3.82 42.78 -15.02
CA GLN A 72 2.62 43.62 -15.15
C GLN A 72 1.82 43.69 -13.84
N GLN A 73 1.68 42.57 -13.12
CA GLN A 73 0.99 42.54 -11.83
C GLN A 73 1.71 43.37 -10.75
N PHE A 74 3.04 43.56 -10.88
CA PHE A 74 3.83 44.48 -10.07
C PHE A 74 3.92 45.91 -10.64
N GLY A 75 3.16 46.23 -11.68
CA GLY A 75 3.13 47.56 -12.30
C GLY A 75 4.31 47.86 -13.23
N VAL A 76 5.11 46.85 -13.58
CA VAL A 76 6.21 47.00 -14.53
C VAL A 76 5.70 46.72 -15.94
N THR A 77 5.76 47.73 -16.81
CA THR A 77 5.40 47.57 -18.22
C THR A 77 6.62 47.12 -19.02
N VAL A 78 6.54 45.93 -19.62
CA VAL A 78 7.57 45.42 -20.54
C VAL A 78 7.25 45.93 -21.95
N PRO A 79 8.12 46.72 -22.59
CA PRO A 79 7.91 47.16 -23.97
C PRO A 79 7.86 45.98 -24.94
N ALA A 80 7.00 46.04 -25.96
CA ALA A 80 6.77 44.94 -26.91
C ALA A 80 8.01 44.49 -27.71
N ASN A 81 9.07 45.32 -27.74
CA ASN A 81 10.34 45.04 -28.41
C ASN A 81 11.40 44.42 -27.48
N VAL A 82 11.13 44.28 -26.18
CA VAL A 82 12.07 43.69 -25.20
C VAL A 82 11.63 42.27 -24.89
N ARG A 83 12.49 41.28 -25.19
CA ARG A 83 12.27 39.88 -24.79
C ARG A 83 13.10 39.57 -23.55
N PRO A 84 12.47 39.28 -22.39
CA PRO A 84 13.19 38.87 -21.19
C PRO A 84 14.06 37.63 -21.44
N GLN A 85 15.27 37.60 -20.88
CA GLN A 85 16.13 36.43 -20.97
C GLN A 85 15.69 35.36 -19.97
N LEU A 86 15.17 34.25 -20.48
CA LEU A 86 14.60 33.16 -19.66
C LEU A 86 15.65 32.23 -19.05
N LYS A 87 16.94 32.36 -19.37
CA LYS A 87 17.97 31.46 -18.83
C LYS A 87 18.07 31.51 -17.29
N ASN A 88 17.49 32.51 -16.64
CA ASN A 88 17.45 32.66 -15.19
C ASN A 88 16.06 32.38 -14.58
N ALA A 89 15.11 31.91 -15.39
CA ALA A 89 13.74 31.62 -14.96
C ALA A 89 13.22 30.32 -15.61
N ALA A 90 12.41 29.56 -14.88
CA ALA A 90 11.78 28.35 -15.39
C ALA A 90 10.31 28.30 -14.97
N ALA A 91 9.43 27.94 -15.91
CA ALA A 91 8.04 27.66 -15.58
C ALA A 91 7.92 26.25 -14.99
N VAL A 92 7.22 26.15 -13.88
CA VAL A 92 7.14 24.92 -13.09
C VAL A 92 5.71 24.53 -12.75
N THR A 93 5.49 23.21 -12.66
CA THR A 93 4.36 22.64 -11.94
C THR A 93 4.74 22.52 -10.49
N ILE A 94 3.75 22.73 -9.63
CA ILE A 94 3.88 22.54 -8.19
C ILE A 94 2.82 21.54 -7.79
N THR A 95 3.22 20.49 -7.09
CA THR A 95 2.31 19.50 -6.51
C THR A 95 2.51 19.45 -5.01
N ALA A 96 1.41 19.31 -4.29
CA ALA A 96 1.41 19.19 -2.84
C ALA A 96 0.27 18.30 -2.38
N GLU A 97 0.36 17.82 -1.16
CA GLU A 97 -0.69 17.02 -0.54
C GLU A 97 -1.05 17.65 0.80
N ILE A 98 -2.31 18.05 0.97
CA ILE A 98 -2.82 18.48 2.26
C ILE A 98 -3.19 17.23 3.05
N PRO A 99 -2.54 16.97 4.21
CA PRO A 99 -2.94 15.85 5.06
C PRO A 99 -4.32 16.12 5.68
N PRO A 100 -5.07 15.05 6.03
CA PRO A 100 -6.35 15.23 6.70
C PRO A 100 -6.21 16.03 7.99
N PHE A 101 -7.23 16.83 8.30
CA PHE A 101 -7.29 17.72 9.47
C PHE A 101 -6.25 18.85 9.53
N ALA A 102 -5.46 19.05 8.48
CA ALA A 102 -4.54 20.18 8.42
C ALA A 102 -5.28 21.52 8.56
N LYS A 103 -4.64 22.46 9.25
CA LYS A 103 -5.24 23.75 9.62
C LYS A 103 -4.60 24.92 8.88
N PRO A 104 -5.34 26.01 8.62
CA PRO A 104 -4.75 27.23 8.09
C PRO A 104 -3.53 27.68 8.91
N GLY A 105 -2.48 28.13 8.22
CA GLY A 105 -1.19 28.51 8.79
C GLY A 105 -0.19 27.37 8.98
N GLN A 106 -0.61 26.11 8.89
CA GLN A 106 0.33 24.99 8.85
C GLN A 106 1.08 24.95 7.52
N ARG A 107 2.33 24.49 7.58
CA ARG A 107 3.17 24.34 6.39
C ARG A 107 3.15 22.91 5.89
N ILE A 108 3.15 22.75 4.57
CA ILE A 108 3.26 21.48 3.86
C ILE A 108 4.43 21.52 2.88
N ASP A 109 5.00 20.36 2.62
CA ASP A 109 6.03 20.20 1.62
C ASP A 109 5.42 20.32 0.22
N VAL A 110 6.17 20.91 -0.70
CA VAL A 110 5.79 20.97 -2.11
C VAL A 110 6.87 20.36 -2.99
N THR A 111 6.45 19.71 -4.06
CA THR A 111 7.32 19.23 -5.12
C THR A 111 7.17 20.17 -6.31
N VAL A 112 8.29 20.60 -6.85
CA VAL A 112 8.37 21.53 -7.97
C VAL A 112 9.03 20.81 -9.13
N ALA A 113 8.46 20.88 -10.33
CA ALA A 113 9.02 20.28 -11.52
C ALA A 113 8.91 21.24 -12.71
N SER A 114 10.01 21.40 -13.45
CA SER A 114 10.01 22.14 -14.72
C SER A 114 9.00 21.54 -15.70
N ILE A 115 8.19 22.39 -16.32
CA ILE A 115 7.28 22.02 -17.40
C ILE A 115 7.95 22.24 -18.76
N GLY A 116 8.88 23.19 -18.82
CA GLY A 116 9.63 23.52 -20.01
C GLY A 116 10.89 22.69 -20.18
N ASN A 117 11.92 23.34 -20.70
CA ASN A 117 13.19 22.73 -21.08
C ASN A 117 14.36 23.22 -20.23
N ALA A 118 14.09 23.77 -19.05
CA ALA A 118 15.11 24.09 -18.07
C ALA A 118 16.01 22.88 -17.79
N LYS A 119 17.33 23.11 -17.82
CA LYS A 119 18.35 22.09 -17.56
C LYS A 119 18.40 21.70 -16.08
N SER A 120 18.07 22.64 -15.20
CA SER A 120 18.05 22.45 -13.75
C SER A 120 17.28 23.59 -13.09
N ILE A 121 16.52 23.27 -12.05
CA ILE A 121 15.88 24.25 -11.16
C ILE A 121 16.59 24.38 -9.81
N ARG A 122 17.80 23.83 -9.69
CA ARG A 122 18.61 23.86 -8.48
C ARG A 122 18.97 25.29 -8.09
N GLY A 123 18.81 25.60 -6.81
CA GLY A 123 19.23 26.89 -6.24
C GLY A 123 18.33 28.05 -6.67
N GLY A 124 17.29 27.77 -7.45
CA GLY A 124 16.27 28.76 -7.76
C GLY A 124 15.27 28.93 -6.63
N GLU A 125 14.58 30.07 -6.66
CA GLU A 125 13.52 30.45 -5.73
C GLU A 125 12.18 30.32 -6.44
N LEU A 126 11.26 29.52 -5.89
CA LEU A 126 9.87 29.50 -6.34
C LEU A 126 9.17 30.77 -5.87
N LEU A 127 8.67 31.55 -6.84
CA LEU A 127 7.84 32.71 -6.55
C LEU A 127 6.47 32.31 -6.01
N LEU A 128 5.85 33.21 -5.25
CA LEU A 128 4.54 33.02 -4.64
C LEU A 128 3.51 32.52 -5.66
N SER A 129 3.04 31.29 -5.44
CA SER A 129 2.21 30.55 -6.39
C SER A 129 1.02 29.89 -5.69
N PRO A 130 -0.23 30.16 -6.11
CA PRO A 130 -1.41 29.54 -5.51
C PRO A 130 -1.53 28.06 -5.92
N LEU A 131 -1.85 27.21 -4.95
CA LEU A 131 -2.12 25.78 -5.16
C LEU A 131 -3.61 25.50 -5.05
N LYS A 132 -4.16 24.89 -6.11
CA LYS A 132 -5.58 24.62 -6.26
C LYS A 132 -5.91 23.15 -6.05
N GLY A 133 -7.07 22.90 -5.46
CA GLY A 133 -7.68 21.57 -5.43
C GLY A 133 -8.36 21.21 -6.74
N ALA A 134 -8.88 19.99 -6.83
CA ALA A 134 -9.65 19.51 -7.99
C ALA A 134 -10.96 20.29 -8.25
N ASP A 135 -11.45 21.01 -7.24
CA ASP A 135 -12.60 21.92 -7.31
C ASP A 135 -12.24 23.32 -7.85
N GLY A 136 -10.96 23.58 -8.15
CA GLY A 136 -10.45 24.87 -8.65
C GLY A 136 -10.21 25.93 -7.57
N ASN A 137 -10.54 25.65 -6.30
CA ASN A 137 -10.32 26.57 -5.20
C ASN A 137 -8.85 26.58 -4.75
N VAL A 138 -8.35 27.73 -4.31
CA VAL A 138 -7.02 27.84 -3.71
C VAL A 138 -7.06 27.37 -2.26
N TYR A 139 -6.23 26.38 -1.91
CA TYR A 139 -6.13 25.85 -0.55
C TYR A 139 -4.80 26.15 0.13
N ALA A 140 -3.74 26.37 -0.65
CA ALA A 140 -2.43 26.69 -0.13
C ALA A 140 -1.69 27.67 -1.05
N ILE A 141 -0.70 28.37 -0.51
CA ILE A 141 0.20 29.25 -1.25
C ILE A 141 1.62 28.72 -1.09
N ALA A 142 2.29 28.42 -2.20
CA ALA A 142 3.64 27.90 -2.24
C ALA A 142 4.66 28.98 -2.57
N GLN A 143 5.83 28.95 -1.91
CA GLN A 143 7.00 29.79 -2.17
C GLN A 143 8.24 29.18 -1.50
N GLY A 144 9.43 29.53 -1.98
CA GLY A 144 10.68 29.22 -1.29
C GLY A 144 11.76 28.61 -2.18
N SER A 145 12.92 28.38 -1.57
CA SER A 145 14.12 27.86 -2.24
C SER A 145 13.97 26.40 -2.64
N VAL A 146 14.22 26.09 -3.91
CA VAL A 146 14.13 24.74 -4.47
C VAL A 146 15.38 23.93 -4.14
N VAL A 147 15.18 22.82 -3.43
CA VAL A 147 16.23 21.83 -3.15
C VAL A 147 16.13 20.70 -4.16
N VAL A 148 17.19 20.46 -4.91
CA VAL A 148 17.28 19.39 -5.93
C VAL A 148 18.31 18.37 -5.48
N GLY A 149 17.93 17.09 -5.47
CA GLY A 149 18.88 15.99 -5.24
C GLY A 149 19.85 15.83 -6.42
N GLY A 150 21.11 15.46 -6.17
CA GLY A 150 22.11 15.19 -7.21
C GLY A 150 23.46 15.86 -6.94
N VAL A 151 24.54 15.33 -7.52
CA VAL A 151 25.91 15.82 -7.34
C VAL A 151 26.42 16.34 -8.68
N SER A 152 26.94 17.57 -8.69
CA SER A 152 27.67 18.11 -9.84
C SER A 152 29.03 18.62 -9.38
N ALA A 153 30.10 18.12 -9.97
CA ALA A 153 31.46 18.57 -9.71
C ALA A 153 32.17 18.87 -11.04
N GLN A 154 32.86 20.01 -11.10
CA GLN A 154 33.66 20.40 -12.26
C GLN A 154 35.13 20.46 -11.84
N GLY A 155 35.95 19.62 -12.47
CA GLY A 155 37.40 19.61 -12.31
C GLY A 155 38.06 20.76 -13.07
N LYS A 156 39.19 21.24 -12.54
CA LYS A 156 40.01 22.31 -13.15
C LYS A 156 40.59 21.92 -14.53
N SER A 157 40.54 20.64 -14.88
CA SER A 157 40.90 20.08 -16.19
C SER A 157 39.80 20.20 -17.25
N GLY A 158 38.61 20.73 -16.90
CA GLY A 158 37.43 20.78 -17.76
C GLY A 158 36.53 19.54 -17.67
N SER A 159 36.91 18.52 -16.90
CA SER A 159 36.10 17.31 -16.67
C SER A 159 34.92 17.63 -15.74
N SER A 160 33.68 17.39 -16.17
CA SER A 160 32.47 17.55 -15.33
C SER A 160 31.81 16.21 -15.06
N VAL A 161 31.44 15.96 -13.80
CA VAL A 161 30.56 14.85 -13.41
C VAL A 161 29.23 15.46 -12.99
N GLN A 162 28.16 15.13 -13.71
CA GLN A 162 26.79 15.50 -13.37
C GLN A 162 26.00 14.21 -13.17
N VAL A 163 25.64 13.92 -11.92
CA VAL A 163 24.84 12.74 -11.57
C VAL A 163 23.51 13.23 -11.01
N ASN A 164 22.42 12.85 -11.68
CA ASN A 164 21.05 13.05 -11.24
C ASN A 164 20.65 14.52 -10.94
N ILE A 165 21.18 15.53 -11.65
CA ILE A 165 20.58 16.87 -11.61
C ILE A 165 19.19 16.81 -12.25
N SER A 166 18.16 16.74 -11.40
CA SER A 166 16.78 16.62 -11.83
C SER A 166 16.18 17.99 -12.18
N ALA A 167 15.33 18.01 -13.20
CA ALA A 167 14.43 19.14 -13.47
C ALA A 167 13.26 19.21 -12.44
N SER A 168 13.34 18.44 -11.37
CA SER A 168 12.43 18.41 -10.24
C SER A 168 13.18 18.61 -8.92
N GLY A 169 12.51 19.23 -7.96
CA GLY A 169 13.04 19.52 -6.63
C GLY A 169 11.91 19.58 -5.60
N ARG A 170 12.29 19.72 -4.33
CA ARG A 170 11.35 19.82 -3.20
C ARG A 170 11.61 21.12 -2.44
N ILE A 171 10.55 21.70 -1.90
CA ILE A 171 10.63 22.80 -0.94
C ILE A 171 9.97 22.29 0.36
N PRO A 172 10.76 21.85 1.35
CA PRO A 172 10.23 21.43 2.64
C PRO A 172 9.51 22.58 3.34
N GLY A 173 8.28 22.34 3.79
CA GLY A 173 7.41 23.38 4.36
C GLY A 173 7.17 24.57 3.43
N GLY A 174 7.28 24.36 2.12
CA GLY A 174 7.24 25.41 1.09
C GLY A 174 5.85 25.96 0.78
N ALA A 175 4.77 25.37 1.31
CA ALA A 175 3.44 25.95 1.18
C ALA A 175 2.74 26.18 2.51
N SER A 176 2.09 27.33 2.65
CA SER A 176 1.18 27.67 3.74
C SER A 176 -0.24 27.28 3.36
N ILE A 177 -0.93 26.57 4.24
CA ILE A 177 -2.36 26.27 4.07
C ILE A 177 -3.16 27.54 4.37
N GLU A 178 -4.00 27.96 3.44
CA GLU A 178 -4.88 29.13 3.58
C GLU A 178 -6.32 28.72 3.87
N ARG A 179 -6.73 27.51 3.45
CA ARG A 179 -8.08 27.01 3.61
C ARG A 179 -8.07 25.56 4.08
N SER A 180 -8.88 25.26 5.09
CA SER A 180 -9.13 23.88 5.51
C SER A 180 -9.99 23.14 4.51
N VAL A 181 -9.71 21.85 4.28
CA VAL A 181 -10.60 20.98 3.52
C VAL A 181 -11.76 20.54 4.40
N ALA A 182 -12.98 20.70 3.92
CA ALA A 182 -14.17 20.24 4.63
C ALA A 182 -14.16 18.70 4.72
N THR A 183 -14.26 18.18 5.94
CA THR A 183 -14.37 16.73 6.17
C THR A 183 -15.79 16.37 6.60
N SER A 184 -16.23 15.16 6.29
CA SER A 184 -17.47 14.61 6.84
C SER A 184 -17.35 14.33 8.34
N PHE A 185 -16.15 14.26 8.90
CA PHE A 185 -15.91 14.02 10.32
C PHE A 185 -16.56 15.08 11.22
N ASP A 186 -16.62 16.34 10.75
CA ASP A 186 -17.23 17.45 11.50
C ASP A 186 -18.76 17.48 11.34
N LYS A 187 -19.30 16.85 10.30
CA LYS A 187 -20.76 16.75 10.07
C LYS A 187 -21.31 15.67 11.01
N GLY A 188 -22.18 16.07 11.95
CA GLY A 188 -22.75 15.13 12.92
C GLY A 188 -23.49 13.96 12.24
N GLY A 189 -23.61 12.85 12.96
CA GLY A 189 -24.22 11.61 12.47
C GLY A 189 -23.33 10.40 12.68
N ASP A 190 -23.56 9.36 11.88
CA ASP A 190 -22.77 8.13 11.92
C ASP A 190 -21.41 8.37 11.22
N LEU A 191 -20.33 7.92 11.85
CA LEU A 191 -19.01 7.86 11.25
C LEU A 191 -18.83 6.49 10.60
N MET A 192 -18.32 6.50 9.36
CA MET A 192 -17.93 5.28 8.69
C MET A 192 -16.50 4.90 9.07
N LEU A 193 -16.29 3.62 9.40
CA LEU A 193 -14.98 2.99 9.47
C LEU A 193 -14.83 2.12 8.23
N ASN A 194 -13.86 2.46 7.39
CA ASN A 194 -13.53 1.74 6.17
C ASN A 194 -12.38 0.78 6.49
N LEU A 195 -12.62 -0.52 6.36
CA LEU A 195 -11.60 -1.55 6.54
C LEU A 195 -10.53 -1.44 5.45
N ASN A 196 -9.28 -1.67 5.84
CA ASN A 196 -8.13 -1.69 4.94
C ASN A 196 -8.20 -2.88 3.96
N THR A 197 -8.79 -4.00 4.40
CA THR A 197 -9.07 -5.18 3.58
C THR A 197 -10.54 -5.54 3.71
N ALA A 198 -11.22 -5.71 2.58
CA ALA A 198 -12.63 -6.08 2.55
C ALA A 198 -12.82 -7.53 3.03
N ASP A 199 -13.53 -7.72 4.13
CA ASP A 199 -13.90 -9.01 4.70
C ASP A 199 -15.14 -8.88 5.59
N PHE A 200 -16.19 -9.65 5.26
CA PHE A 200 -17.45 -9.68 6.01
C PHE A 200 -17.24 -10.14 7.47
N THR A 201 -16.32 -11.07 7.71
CA THR A 201 -16.07 -11.59 9.06
C THR A 201 -15.43 -10.50 9.92
N THR A 202 -14.40 -9.83 9.40
CA THR A 202 -13.77 -8.69 10.05
C THR A 202 -14.76 -7.56 10.30
N ALA A 203 -15.57 -7.16 9.30
CA ALA A 203 -16.57 -6.11 9.46
C ALA A 203 -17.59 -6.43 10.57
N ALA A 204 -18.11 -7.65 10.60
CA ALA A 204 -19.04 -8.11 11.63
C ALA A 204 -18.40 -8.08 13.03
N ARG A 205 -17.17 -8.59 13.17
CA ARG A 205 -16.44 -8.60 14.45
C ARG A 205 -16.07 -7.21 14.94
N VAL A 206 -15.74 -6.28 14.04
CA VAL A 206 -15.51 -4.88 14.36
C VAL A 206 -16.78 -4.25 14.92
N ALA A 207 -17.93 -4.43 14.25
CA ALA A 207 -19.20 -3.93 14.74
C ALA A 207 -19.58 -4.53 16.10
N GLU A 208 -19.35 -5.83 16.30
CA GLU A 208 -19.59 -6.50 17.57
C GLU A 208 -18.69 -5.96 18.70
N ALA A 209 -17.39 -5.76 18.45
CA ALA A 209 -16.46 -5.23 19.43
C ALA A 209 -16.84 -3.82 19.90
N VAL A 210 -17.29 -2.97 18.97
CA VAL A 210 -17.80 -1.63 19.29
C VAL A 210 -19.11 -1.75 20.10
N ASN A 211 -20.06 -2.58 19.67
CA ASN A 211 -21.32 -2.78 20.39
C ASN A 211 -21.13 -3.34 21.80
N ARG A 212 -20.16 -4.23 22.02
CA ARG A 212 -19.81 -4.75 23.36
C ARG A 212 -19.29 -3.66 24.29
N SER A 213 -18.58 -2.67 23.76
CA SER A 213 -17.95 -1.61 24.55
C SER A 213 -18.88 -0.42 24.82
N PHE A 214 -19.80 -0.12 23.89
CA PHE A 214 -20.61 1.10 23.93
C PHE A 214 -22.14 0.85 24.00
N GLY A 215 -22.56 -0.42 23.93
CA GLY A 215 -23.96 -0.82 23.92
C GLY A 215 -24.46 -1.22 22.53
N ALA A 216 -25.46 -2.10 22.51
CA ALA A 216 -26.04 -2.63 21.28
C ALA A 216 -26.64 -1.51 20.40
N GLY A 217 -26.40 -1.59 19.09
CA GLY A 217 -26.87 -0.61 18.12
C GLY A 217 -26.00 0.64 17.98
N THR A 218 -24.79 0.65 18.57
CA THR A 218 -23.79 1.70 18.37
C THR A 218 -23.07 1.54 17.03
N ALA A 219 -22.81 0.30 16.60
CA ALA A 219 -22.14 -0.02 15.35
C ALA A 219 -22.92 -1.05 14.52
N ASN A 220 -22.95 -0.86 13.21
CA ASN A 220 -23.54 -1.80 12.25
C ASN A 220 -22.57 -2.01 11.09
N ALA A 221 -22.27 -3.27 10.78
CA ALA A 221 -21.55 -3.62 9.55
C ALA A 221 -22.49 -3.40 8.36
N ILE A 222 -22.09 -2.54 7.42
CA ILE A 222 -22.89 -2.20 6.24
C ILE A 222 -22.57 -3.14 5.08
N ASP A 223 -21.27 -3.37 4.85
CA ASP A 223 -20.75 -4.27 3.82
C ASP A 223 -19.39 -4.85 4.27
N SER A 224 -18.69 -5.57 3.39
CA SER A 224 -17.40 -6.19 3.70
C SER A 224 -16.27 -5.18 3.99
N GLY A 225 -16.43 -3.92 3.59
CA GLY A 225 -15.42 -2.87 3.76
C GLY A 225 -15.84 -1.74 4.71
N SER A 226 -17.11 -1.67 5.12
CA SER A 226 -17.64 -0.49 5.80
C SER A 226 -18.42 -0.84 7.06
N VAL A 227 -18.07 -0.21 8.17
CA VAL A 227 -18.80 -0.29 9.44
C VAL A 227 -19.29 1.10 9.83
N ALA A 228 -20.61 1.28 9.92
CA ALA A 228 -21.21 2.51 10.40
C ALA A 228 -21.21 2.52 11.93
N VAL A 229 -20.74 3.63 12.53
CA VAL A 229 -20.71 3.78 13.98
C VAL A 229 -21.31 5.12 14.40
N ARG A 230 -22.31 5.08 15.28
CA ARG A 230 -22.99 6.26 15.79
C ARG A 230 -22.09 7.07 16.71
N ALA A 231 -21.65 8.23 16.24
CA ALA A 231 -20.75 9.11 16.98
C ALA A 231 -21.49 10.17 17.82
N PRO A 232 -20.87 10.69 18.89
CA PRO A 232 -21.40 11.82 19.64
C PRO A 232 -21.61 13.07 18.76
N MET A 233 -22.67 13.85 19.05
CA MET A 233 -22.95 15.09 18.32
C MET A 233 -21.91 16.18 18.58
N ASP A 234 -21.29 16.20 19.76
CA ASP A 234 -20.24 17.16 20.11
C ASP A 234 -18.89 16.76 19.45
N PRO A 235 -18.32 17.59 18.56
CA PRO A 235 -17.02 17.33 17.94
C PRO A 235 -15.89 17.12 18.95
N ALA A 236 -15.92 17.77 20.12
CA ALA A 236 -14.88 17.60 21.14
C ALA A 236 -14.87 16.17 21.71
N GLN A 237 -16.06 15.58 21.88
CA GLN A 237 -16.21 14.20 22.35
C GLN A 237 -15.92 13.17 21.26
N ARG A 238 -16.10 13.51 19.97
CA ARG A 238 -15.82 12.59 18.85
C ARG A 238 -14.37 12.16 18.80
N VAL A 239 -13.42 13.05 19.11
CA VAL A 239 -11.99 12.71 19.09
C VAL A 239 -11.66 11.66 20.15
N SER A 240 -12.09 11.88 21.40
CA SER A 240 -11.88 10.91 22.48
C SER A 240 -12.61 9.60 22.21
N TRP A 241 -13.85 9.68 21.73
CA TRP A 241 -14.67 8.51 21.41
C TRP A 241 -14.07 7.65 20.29
N LEU A 242 -13.62 8.30 19.20
CA LEU A 242 -12.95 7.62 18.10
C LEU A 242 -11.62 7.00 18.56
N SER A 243 -10.86 7.68 19.40
CA SER A 243 -9.63 7.14 19.98
C SER A 243 -9.90 5.85 20.76
N THR A 244 -10.98 5.81 21.56
CA THR A 244 -11.37 4.60 22.29
C THR A 244 -11.77 3.47 21.33
N ILE A 245 -12.57 3.75 20.31
CA ILE A 245 -12.92 2.75 19.29
C ILE A 245 -11.67 2.21 18.59
N GLN A 246 -10.79 3.09 18.14
CA GLN A 246 -9.55 2.72 17.47
C GLN A 246 -8.61 1.86 18.34
N SER A 247 -8.76 1.92 19.66
CA SER A 247 -8.00 1.11 20.61
C SER A 247 -8.59 -0.27 20.89
N LEU A 248 -9.84 -0.52 20.47
CA LEU A 248 -10.49 -1.82 20.65
C LEU A 248 -9.74 -2.90 19.86
N GLU A 249 -9.62 -4.05 20.48
CA GLU A 249 -8.97 -5.22 19.93
C GLU A 249 -10.00 -6.12 19.24
N VAL A 250 -9.67 -6.53 18.02
CA VAL A 250 -10.50 -7.37 17.16
C VAL A 250 -9.61 -8.42 16.51
N THR A 251 -10.01 -9.69 16.58
CA THR A 251 -9.38 -10.74 15.77
C THR A 251 -9.97 -10.69 14.36
N PRO A 252 -9.19 -10.31 13.33
CA PRO A 252 -9.69 -10.27 11.96
C PRO A 252 -10.17 -11.65 11.49
N GLY A 253 -10.98 -11.67 10.45
CA GLY A 253 -11.25 -12.91 9.72
C GLY A 253 -9.96 -13.49 9.15
N ASP A 254 -9.99 -14.78 8.86
CA ASP A 254 -8.85 -15.44 8.25
C ASP A 254 -8.57 -14.80 6.88
N ALA A 255 -7.32 -14.42 6.64
CA ALA A 255 -6.93 -13.87 5.35
C ALA A 255 -7.20 -14.93 4.27
N PRO A 256 -7.61 -14.53 3.05
CA PRO A 256 -7.73 -15.47 1.96
C PRO A 256 -6.37 -16.15 1.73
N ALA A 257 -6.39 -17.44 1.38
CA ALA A 257 -5.19 -18.15 0.96
C ALA A 257 -4.65 -17.47 -0.30
N ARG A 258 -3.39 -16.99 -0.27
CA ARG A 258 -2.77 -16.25 -1.40
C ARG A 258 -1.40 -16.81 -1.75
N VAL A 259 -1.06 -16.75 -3.03
CA VAL A 259 0.24 -17.14 -3.57
C VAL A 259 0.76 -15.97 -4.39
N ILE A 260 1.89 -15.40 -3.98
CA ILE A 260 2.52 -14.27 -4.66
C ILE A 260 3.75 -14.77 -5.39
N VAL A 261 3.85 -14.53 -6.69
CA VAL A 261 4.99 -14.96 -7.50
C VAL A 261 5.60 -13.77 -8.21
N ASN A 262 6.91 -13.58 -8.07
CA ASN A 262 7.63 -12.59 -8.84
C ASN A 262 8.11 -13.22 -10.16
N SER A 263 7.52 -12.77 -11.26
CA SER A 263 7.74 -13.29 -12.62
C SER A 263 9.19 -13.16 -13.09
N ARG A 264 9.93 -12.17 -12.57
CA ARG A 264 11.33 -11.91 -12.94
C ARG A 264 12.34 -12.73 -12.14
N THR A 265 12.11 -12.86 -10.83
CA THR A 265 13.07 -13.49 -9.91
C THR A 265 12.73 -14.95 -9.59
N GLY A 266 11.51 -15.39 -9.88
CA GLY A 266 11.02 -16.71 -9.46
C GLY A 266 10.73 -16.82 -7.96
N THR A 267 10.75 -15.70 -7.22
CA THR A 267 10.43 -15.70 -5.79
C THR A 267 8.95 -16.02 -5.59
N VAL A 268 8.64 -17.05 -4.80
CA VAL A 268 7.28 -17.46 -4.46
C VAL A 268 7.04 -17.26 -2.96
N VAL A 269 5.99 -16.52 -2.60
CA VAL A 269 5.51 -16.36 -1.22
C VAL A 269 4.15 -17.03 -1.10
N ILE A 270 4.04 -17.97 -0.17
CA ILE A 270 2.83 -18.78 0.05
C ILE A 270 2.21 -18.32 1.37
N GLY A 271 0.96 -17.85 1.31
CA GLY A 271 0.17 -17.48 2.48
C GLY A 271 -0.29 -18.71 3.28
N SER A 272 -0.93 -18.47 4.43
CA SER A 272 -1.54 -19.53 5.22
C SER A 272 -2.70 -20.20 4.46
N ASP A 273 -2.93 -21.49 4.76
CA ASP A 273 -4.08 -22.27 4.30
C ASP A 273 -4.23 -22.49 2.79
N VAL A 274 -3.15 -22.35 2.02
CA VAL A 274 -3.13 -22.72 0.59
C VAL A 274 -3.23 -24.24 0.44
N LYS A 275 -4.31 -24.70 -0.20
CA LYS A 275 -4.55 -26.13 -0.49
C LYS A 275 -4.48 -26.38 -1.99
N VAL A 276 -3.92 -27.52 -2.37
CA VAL A 276 -3.86 -27.98 -3.75
C VAL A 276 -4.58 -29.32 -3.86
N GLY A 277 -5.60 -29.39 -4.71
CA GLY A 277 -6.34 -30.60 -5.01
C GLY A 277 -5.70 -31.44 -6.11
N ALA A 278 -6.26 -32.62 -6.35
CA ALA A 278 -5.82 -33.48 -7.46
C ALA A 278 -5.96 -32.79 -8.82
N ALA A 279 -4.87 -32.76 -9.60
CA ALA A 279 -4.83 -32.21 -10.95
C ALA A 279 -3.58 -32.68 -11.70
N ALA A 280 -3.66 -32.69 -13.03
CA ALA A 280 -2.50 -32.89 -13.89
C ALA A 280 -2.36 -31.70 -14.85
N VAL A 281 -1.20 -31.05 -14.82
CA VAL A 281 -0.87 -29.87 -15.64
C VAL A 281 0.40 -30.16 -16.41
N ALA A 282 0.36 -29.97 -17.73
CA ALA A 282 1.54 -30.04 -18.58
C ALA A 282 1.82 -28.65 -19.17
N HIS A 283 3.07 -28.20 -19.07
CA HIS A 283 3.53 -26.93 -19.61
C HIS A 283 4.98 -27.06 -20.12
N GLY A 284 5.19 -26.84 -21.42
CA GLY A 284 6.49 -27.08 -22.06
C GLY A 284 6.86 -28.56 -21.98
N SER A 285 8.09 -28.85 -21.53
CA SER A 285 8.56 -30.21 -21.26
C SER A 285 8.11 -30.76 -19.91
N ILE A 286 7.51 -29.94 -19.03
CA ILE A 286 7.24 -30.28 -17.63
C ILE A 286 5.78 -30.72 -17.46
N GLN A 287 5.58 -31.87 -16.84
CA GLN A 287 4.28 -32.41 -16.46
C GLN A 287 4.21 -32.59 -14.94
N VAL A 288 3.24 -31.94 -14.30
CA VAL A 288 2.96 -32.00 -12.86
C VAL A 288 1.66 -32.78 -12.66
N THR A 289 1.69 -33.87 -11.90
CA THR A 289 0.52 -34.67 -11.54
C THR A 289 0.36 -34.75 -10.03
N ILE A 290 -0.79 -34.34 -9.52
CA ILE A 290 -1.17 -34.37 -8.12
C ILE A 290 -2.31 -35.39 -7.98
N SER A 291 -2.12 -36.38 -7.13
CA SER A 291 -3.09 -37.44 -6.86
C SER A 291 -3.45 -37.48 -5.39
N GLU A 292 -4.72 -37.69 -5.07
CA GLU A 292 -5.20 -37.87 -3.71
C GLU A 292 -5.46 -39.36 -3.43
N GLN A 293 -4.84 -39.88 -2.38
CA GLN A 293 -5.00 -41.24 -1.87
C GLN A 293 -5.37 -41.16 -0.39
N PRO A 294 -6.65 -40.97 -0.04
CA PRO A 294 -7.08 -40.90 1.35
C PRO A 294 -6.74 -42.20 2.07
N GLN A 295 -6.04 -42.10 3.20
CA GLN A 295 -5.73 -43.25 4.05
C GLN A 295 -6.76 -43.36 5.16
N VAL A 296 -7.23 -44.58 5.43
CA VAL A 296 -8.16 -44.83 6.54
C VAL A 296 -7.34 -45.18 7.77
N SER A 297 -7.41 -44.35 8.81
CA SER A 297 -6.87 -44.67 10.12
C SER A 297 -7.99 -45.32 10.94
N GLN A 298 -8.01 -46.66 10.91
CA GLN A 298 -8.94 -47.45 11.69
C GLN A 298 -8.25 -47.98 12.96
N PRO A 299 -8.81 -47.75 14.15
CA PRO A 299 -8.31 -48.35 15.39
C PRO A 299 -8.42 -49.87 15.37
N ASN A 300 -7.60 -50.55 16.18
CA ASN A 300 -7.64 -52.00 16.34
C ASN A 300 -9.06 -52.50 16.69
N PRO A 301 -9.43 -53.74 16.30
CA PRO A 301 -10.68 -54.36 16.74
C PRO A 301 -10.79 -54.30 18.28
N PHE A 302 -11.95 -53.89 18.80
CA PHE A 302 -12.22 -53.61 20.23
C PHE A 302 -11.57 -52.33 20.82
N GLY A 303 -10.87 -51.53 20.01
CA GLY A 303 -10.42 -50.19 20.41
C GLY A 303 -11.59 -49.19 20.45
N ARG A 304 -11.62 -48.32 21.46
CA ARG A 304 -12.64 -47.26 21.60
C ARG A 304 -12.41 -46.05 20.68
N GLY A 305 -11.55 -46.17 19.68
CA GLY A 305 -11.30 -45.09 18.72
C GLY A 305 -12.38 -45.04 17.63
N GLN A 306 -12.47 -43.92 16.93
CA GLN A 306 -13.30 -43.79 15.73
C GLN A 306 -12.43 -43.89 14.48
N THR A 307 -12.92 -44.58 13.45
CA THR A 307 -12.26 -44.59 12.14
C THR A 307 -12.23 -43.16 11.59
N ALA A 308 -11.04 -42.66 11.26
CA ALA A 308 -10.86 -41.35 10.66
C ALA A 308 -10.27 -41.50 9.25
N VAL A 309 -10.82 -40.77 8.28
CA VAL A 309 -10.22 -40.63 6.95
C VAL A 309 -9.15 -39.53 7.03
N VAL A 310 -7.91 -39.88 6.76
CA VAL A 310 -6.77 -38.98 6.75
C VAL A 310 -6.42 -38.63 5.30
N PRO A 311 -6.39 -37.34 4.92
CA PRO A 311 -5.94 -36.93 3.60
C PRO A 311 -4.47 -37.32 3.37
N SER A 312 -4.17 -37.90 2.21
CA SER A 312 -2.79 -38.15 1.76
C SER A 312 -2.72 -37.87 0.26
N SER A 313 -1.76 -37.05 -0.16
CA SER A 313 -1.63 -36.63 -1.56
C SER A 313 -0.21 -36.87 -2.05
N ASN A 314 -0.06 -37.42 -3.26
CA ASN A 314 1.24 -37.62 -3.92
C ASN A 314 1.38 -36.64 -5.09
N VAL A 315 2.53 -35.98 -5.16
CA VAL A 315 2.92 -35.09 -6.27
C VAL A 315 4.02 -35.74 -7.09
N THR A 316 3.83 -35.80 -8.40
CA THR A 316 4.77 -36.32 -9.38
C THR A 316 5.10 -35.24 -10.40
N VAL A 317 6.37 -34.99 -10.66
CA VAL A 317 6.83 -34.08 -11.74
C VAL A 317 7.71 -34.88 -12.70
N SER A 318 7.45 -34.77 -14.00
CA SER A 318 8.24 -35.41 -15.07
C SER A 318 8.58 -34.43 -16.17
N GLU A 319 9.77 -34.58 -16.76
CA GLU A 319 10.19 -33.88 -17.97
C GLU A 319 10.25 -34.87 -19.15
N ASP A 320 9.89 -34.46 -20.36
CA ASP A 320 9.94 -35.33 -21.54
C ASP A 320 11.38 -35.87 -21.76
N GLY A 321 11.59 -37.18 -21.53
CA GLY A 321 12.89 -37.87 -21.59
C GLY A 321 13.68 -37.97 -20.27
N GLY A 322 13.14 -37.53 -19.12
CA GLY A 322 13.85 -37.43 -17.82
C GLY A 322 13.31 -38.27 -16.65
N HIS A 323 13.98 -38.14 -15.49
CA HIS A 323 13.70 -38.89 -14.26
C HIS A 323 12.39 -38.46 -13.56
N MET A 324 11.61 -39.44 -13.09
CA MET A 324 10.37 -39.22 -12.34
C MET A 324 10.67 -39.00 -10.84
N PHE A 325 10.28 -37.85 -10.31
CA PHE A 325 10.39 -37.56 -8.87
C PHE A 325 9.03 -37.75 -8.19
N LYS A 326 8.95 -38.69 -7.24
CA LYS A 326 7.76 -38.94 -6.41
C LYS A 326 7.99 -38.38 -5.02
N PHE A 327 7.13 -37.44 -4.59
CA PHE A 327 7.18 -36.86 -3.26
C PHE A 327 6.09 -37.46 -2.36
N GLY A 328 6.41 -37.62 -1.07
CA GLY A 328 5.57 -38.27 -0.06
C GLY A 328 4.29 -37.48 0.31
N PRO A 329 3.47 -38.02 1.23
CA PRO A 329 2.12 -37.53 1.50
C PRO A 329 2.06 -36.06 1.95
N GLY A 330 1.28 -35.25 1.24
CA GLY A 330 0.92 -33.88 1.60
C GLY A 330 1.03 -32.93 0.41
N ALA A 331 -0.09 -32.53 -0.18
CA ALA A 331 -0.15 -31.54 -1.26
C ALA A 331 0.09 -30.12 -0.72
N SER A 332 1.30 -29.86 -0.24
CA SER A 332 1.74 -28.49 0.01
C SER A 332 2.19 -27.89 -1.32
N LEU A 333 1.66 -26.71 -1.66
CA LEU A 333 2.12 -25.95 -2.81
C LEU A 333 3.65 -25.74 -2.79
N ASP A 334 4.20 -25.63 -1.59
CA ASP A 334 5.62 -25.56 -1.29
C ASP A 334 6.41 -26.78 -1.85
N ALA A 335 5.85 -27.99 -1.79
CA ALA A 335 6.45 -29.17 -2.41
C ALA A 335 6.42 -29.10 -3.95
N ILE A 336 5.35 -28.56 -4.54
CA ILE A 336 5.25 -28.38 -6.00
C ILE A 336 6.28 -27.35 -6.47
N VAL A 337 6.35 -26.20 -5.82
CA VAL A 337 7.32 -25.13 -6.15
C VAL A 337 8.75 -25.66 -6.05
N ARG A 338 9.08 -26.42 -5.00
CA ARG A 338 10.39 -27.07 -4.88
C ARG A 338 10.64 -28.08 -6.00
N ALA A 339 9.68 -28.92 -6.32
CA ALA A 339 9.82 -29.94 -7.37
C ALA A 339 10.03 -29.29 -8.75
N VAL A 340 9.25 -28.26 -9.07
CA VAL A 340 9.37 -27.49 -10.32
C VAL A 340 10.72 -26.77 -10.40
N ASN A 341 11.18 -26.15 -9.30
CA ASN A 341 12.50 -25.51 -9.23
C ASN A 341 13.66 -26.51 -9.35
N GLN A 342 13.51 -27.73 -8.82
CA GLN A 342 14.54 -28.79 -8.94
C GLN A 342 14.67 -29.33 -10.35
N VAL A 343 13.60 -29.31 -11.14
CA VAL A 343 13.59 -29.70 -12.56
C VAL A 343 14.17 -28.59 -13.45
N GLY A 344 14.49 -27.42 -12.89
CA GLY A 344 15.11 -26.32 -13.64
C GLY A 344 14.12 -25.49 -14.46
N ALA A 345 12.83 -25.53 -14.10
CA ALA A 345 11.80 -24.71 -14.72
C ALA A 345 12.15 -23.22 -14.62
N SER A 346 11.87 -22.46 -15.69
CA SER A 346 12.02 -21.02 -15.63
C SER A 346 10.94 -20.39 -14.72
N PRO A 347 11.18 -19.20 -14.13
CA PRO A 347 10.15 -18.47 -13.40
C PRO A 347 8.84 -18.30 -14.18
N SER A 348 8.92 -18.13 -15.50
CA SER A 348 7.75 -18.09 -16.39
C SER A 348 6.98 -19.41 -16.43
N ASP A 349 7.68 -20.54 -16.47
CA ASP A 349 7.03 -21.87 -16.49
C ASP A 349 6.29 -22.13 -15.18
N LEU A 350 6.89 -21.73 -14.05
CA LEU A 350 6.26 -21.85 -12.74
C LEU A 350 4.97 -21.02 -12.64
N VAL A 351 4.99 -19.77 -13.13
CA VAL A 351 3.78 -18.93 -13.18
C VAL A 351 2.70 -19.59 -14.02
N SER A 352 3.04 -20.11 -15.19
CA SER A 352 2.11 -20.81 -16.08
C SER A 352 1.50 -22.05 -15.43
N ILE A 353 2.31 -22.87 -14.75
CA ILE A 353 1.82 -24.06 -14.03
C ILE A 353 0.85 -23.66 -12.91
N LEU A 354 1.20 -22.65 -12.11
CA LEU A 354 0.34 -22.17 -11.03
C LEU A 354 -0.96 -21.55 -11.55
N GLN A 355 -0.90 -20.84 -12.67
CA GLN A 355 -2.08 -20.29 -13.31
C GLN A 355 -2.98 -21.39 -13.86
N ALA A 356 -2.44 -22.41 -14.51
CA ALA A 356 -3.20 -23.58 -14.97
C ALA A 356 -3.81 -24.38 -13.80
N LEU A 357 -3.12 -24.50 -12.67
CA LEU A 357 -3.68 -25.09 -11.45
C LEU A 357 -4.83 -24.24 -10.88
N LYS A 358 -4.76 -22.91 -10.97
CA LYS A 358 -5.87 -22.00 -10.57
C LYS A 358 -7.07 -22.11 -11.52
N GLU A 359 -6.82 -22.11 -12.82
CA GLU A 359 -7.87 -22.22 -13.86
C GLU A 359 -8.58 -23.58 -13.83
N SER A 360 -7.87 -24.65 -13.47
CA SER A 360 -8.48 -25.99 -13.27
C SER A 360 -9.25 -26.14 -11.95
N GLY A 361 -9.21 -25.13 -11.07
CA GLY A 361 -9.82 -25.18 -9.74
C GLY A 361 -9.06 -26.04 -8.72
N ALA A 362 -7.88 -26.54 -9.07
CA ALA A 362 -7.06 -27.35 -8.20
C ALA A 362 -6.32 -26.52 -7.14
N LEU A 363 -5.91 -25.30 -7.49
CA LEU A 363 -5.29 -24.35 -6.55
C LEU A 363 -6.37 -23.53 -5.84
N HIS A 364 -6.57 -23.78 -4.55
CA HIS A 364 -7.52 -23.05 -3.70
C HIS A 364 -6.82 -21.85 -3.05
N ALA A 365 -6.42 -20.90 -3.88
CA ALA A 365 -5.79 -19.66 -3.44
C ALA A 365 -5.87 -18.56 -4.50
N GLU A 366 -5.79 -17.30 -4.08
CA GLU A 366 -5.58 -16.19 -4.99
C GLU A 366 -4.11 -16.18 -5.46
N LEU A 367 -3.89 -16.43 -6.74
CA LEU A 367 -2.58 -16.19 -7.38
C LEU A 367 -2.42 -14.71 -7.76
N VAL A 368 -1.34 -14.08 -7.28
CA VAL A 368 -0.91 -12.71 -7.59
C VAL A 368 0.48 -12.76 -8.23
N VAL A 369 0.63 -12.11 -9.39
CA VAL A 369 1.90 -12.08 -10.14
C VAL A 369 2.46 -10.67 -10.14
N ILE A 370 3.73 -10.51 -9.76
CA ILE A 370 4.45 -9.23 -9.64
C ILE A 370 5.74 -9.17 -10.48
#